data_AF-A8NXZ0-F1
#
_entry.id   AF-A8NXZ0-F1
#
_cell.length_a   1.000
_cell.length_b   1.000
_cell.length_c   1.000
_cell.angle_alpha   90.00
_cell.angle_beta   90.00
_cell.angle_gamma   90.00
#
_symmetry.space_group_name_H-M   'P 1'
#
loop_
_entity.id
_entity.type
_entity.pdbx_description
1 polymer ?
#
loop_
_entity_poly.entity_id
_entity_poly.type
_entity_poly.pdbx_seq_one_letter_code
_entity_poly.pdbx_strand_id
1 'polypeptide(L)'
;MYQENSPHPNNPRPLPQSHELVGHYFDQLRGQIIGILDRDISSQNTISNLERELAVYKRAYADLDTEKQELQRLKQEAEKQLDDLKAQLQVNGHRVVTLIDGDGAIFNPQFIVQGQVGGHEAASKLTDYITQYFQTNFGMNNYQIWVYVFLNKRGLLDTFGRTGELLARSKLDEFIYGFNQASERFMMVDVGSAKEAADAKIKALLESEIRSHDNGYVTTLRSQITAGFRGKLILLPSYAEIAAGISELDLPVLAVPDLFISEKLGTTNPLANLSVATTAKEHGTLPSNEPITPSRAYGHQPRGSYEASSFTLAELEETSTKPQLAAGVTSTYSSILRTSTRRAPPTPELESGGSTSSDADEITTDPRVSPKLFNARRFNPKLPLSKRT
;
A
#
# COMPACT_ATOMS: atom_id res chain seq x y z
N MET A 1 19.29 -106.06 -2.08
CA MET A 1 19.37 -107.03 -0.97
C MET A 1 20.77 -107.63 -1.03
N TYR A 2 21.46 -107.76 0.10
CA TYR A 2 22.89 -108.11 0.21
C TYR A 2 23.84 -107.03 -0.36
N GLN A 3 24.78 -106.43 0.39
CA GLN A 3 25.84 -106.96 1.28
C GLN A 3 27.05 -107.40 0.42
N GLU A 4 28.30 -107.00 0.61
CA GLU A 4 29.06 -106.08 1.49
C GLU A 4 30.53 -106.45 1.16
N ASN A 5 31.47 -105.50 1.14
CA ASN A 5 32.89 -105.82 1.10
C ASN A 5 33.72 -104.61 1.54
N SER A 6 34.02 -104.55 2.83
CA SER A 6 35.15 -103.76 3.33
C SER A 6 36.44 -104.57 3.14
N PRO A 7 37.58 -103.91 2.89
CA PRO A 7 38.52 -103.83 4.01
C PRO A 7 39.19 -102.46 4.19
N HIS A 8 39.40 -102.10 5.45
CA HIS A 8 40.45 -101.18 5.90
C HIS A 8 41.85 -101.85 5.77
N PRO A 9 42.99 -101.13 5.90
CA PRO A 9 43.14 -99.76 6.41
C PRO A 9 43.87 -98.79 5.47
N ASN A 10 44.07 -97.57 5.97
CA ASN A 10 44.85 -96.48 5.38
C ASN A 10 46.18 -96.95 4.77
N ASN A 11 46.29 -96.88 3.45
CA ASN A 11 47.59 -96.80 2.79
C ASN A 11 48.12 -95.37 2.99
N PRO A 12 49.27 -95.13 3.65
CA PRO A 12 49.78 -93.77 3.83
C PRO A 12 50.06 -93.15 2.46
N ARG A 13 49.72 -91.87 2.28
CA ARG A 13 50.17 -91.12 1.10
C ARG A 13 51.69 -91.26 1.02
N PRO A 14 52.28 -91.56 -0.16
CA PRO A 14 53.72 -91.47 -0.32
C PRO A 14 54.14 -90.05 0.06
N LEU A 15 55.14 -89.94 0.94
CA LEU A 15 55.70 -88.64 1.29
C LEU A 15 56.29 -88.05 0.00
N PRO A 16 55.93 -86.80 -0.37
CA PRO A 16 56.40 -86.20 -1.61
C PRO A 16 57.92 -86.14 -1.62
N GLN A 17 58.52 -86.34 -2.79
CA GLN A 17 59.96 -86.23 -2.91
C GLN A 17 60.39 -84.80 -2.55
N SER A 18 61.57 -84.62 -1.97
CA SER A 18 61.99 -83.33 -1.38
C SER A 18 61.89 -82.16 -2.37
N HIS A 19 62.10 -82.41 -3.65
CA HIS A 19 61.93 -81.44 -4.75
C HIS A 19 60.47 -81.00 -4.96
N GLU A 20 59.49 -81.91 -4.85
CA GLU A 20 58.06 -81.60 -4.98
C GLU A 20 57.57 -80.74 -3.81
N LEU A 21 58.03 -81.05 -2.60
CA LEU A 21 57.70 -80.29 -1.39
C LEU A 21 58.27 -78.86 -1.45
N VAL A 22 59.50 -78.69 -1.94
CA VAL A 22 60.10 -77.37 -2.20
C VAL A 22 59.30 -76.60 -3.25
N GLY A 23 58.89 -77.26 -4.34
CA GLY A 23 58.02 -76.65 -5.36
C GLY A 23 56.70 -76.13 -4.78
N HIS A 24 56.01 -76.95 -3.99
CA HIS A 24 54.76 -76.56 -3.31
C HIS A 24 54.95 -75.34 -2.39
N TYR A 25 56.03 -75.29 -1.60
CA TYR A 25 56.33 -74.10 -0.79
C TYR A 25 56.65 -72.86 -1.64
N PHE A 26 57.31 -73.03 -2.78
CA PHE A 26 57.63 -71.91 -3.68
C PHE A 26 56.38 -71.32 -4.34
N ASP A 27 55.46 -72.17 -4.85
CA ASP A 27 54.18 -71.70 -5.40
C ASP A 27 53.25 -71.14 -4.31
N GLN A 28 53.27 -71.69 -3.09
CA GLN A 28 52.57 -71.11 -1.95
C GLN A 28 53.10 -69.71 -1.60
N LEU A 29 54.42 -69.52 -1.53
CA LEU A 29 55.04 -68.22 -1.29
C LEU A 29 54.73 -67.23 -2.43
N ARG A 30 54.79 -67.69 -3.69
CA ARG A 30 54.41 -66.89 -4.87
C ARG A 30 52.95 -66.43 -4.79
N GLY A 31 52.02 -67.32 -4.46
CA GLY A 31 50.60 -67.00 -4.26
C GLY A 31 50.37 -66.03 -3.10
N GLN A 32 51.12 -66.17 -2.00
CA GLN A 32 51.06 -65.22 -0.87
C GLN A 32 51.61 -63.83 -1.26
N ILE A 33 52.70 -63.76 -2.03
CA ILE A 33 53.29 -62.50 -2.51
C ILE A 33 52.32 -61.79 -3.46
N ILE A 34 51.72 -62.49 -4.43
CA ILE A 34 50.70 -61.94 -5.32
C ILE A 34 49.50 -61.42 -4.51
N GLY A 35 48.97 -62.23 -3.60
CA GLY A 35 47.87 -61.82 -2.71
C GLY A 35 48.21 -60.74 -1.68
N ILE A 36 49.47 -60.34 -1.53
CA ILE A 36 49.89 -59.15 -0.78
C ILE A 36 49.94 -57.94 -1.72
N LEU A 37 50.49 -58.08 -2.92
CA LEU A 37 50.55 -57.03 -3.94
C LEU A 37 49.15 -56.56 -4.37
N ASP A 38 48.21 -57.49 -4.59
CA ASP A 38 46.82 -57.16 -4.94
C ASP A 38 46.12 -56.37 -3.83
N ARG A 39 46.44 -56.67 -2.56
CA ARG A 39 45.91 -55.94 -1.39
C ARG A 39 46.54 -54.57 -1.24
N ASP A 40 47.84 -54.43 -1.50
CA ASP A 40 48.50 -53.13 -1.49
C ASP A 40 47.91 -52.24 -2.58
N ILE A 41 47.84 -52.70 -3.83
CA ILE A 41 47.20 -51.98 -4.95
C ILE A 41 45.77 -51.56 -4.61
N SER A 42 44.96 -52.47 -4.05
CA SER A 42 43.60 -52.15 -3.58
C SER A 42 43.60 -51.08 -2.49
N SER A 43 44.51 -51.17 -1.51
CA SER A 43 44.65 -50.19 -0.42
C SER A 43 45.08 -48.81 -0.93
N GLN A 44 46.07 -48.74 -1.83
CA GLN A 44 46.52 -47.50 -2.46
C GLN A 44 45.38 -46.83 -3.25
N ASN A 45 44.58 -47.61 -4.00
CA ASN A 45 43.39 -47.12 -4.69
C ASN A 45 42.34 -46.57 -3.72
N THR A 46 42.07 -47.28 -2.60
CA THR A 46 41.14 -46.81 -1.55
C THR A 46 41.63 -45.52 -0.90
N ILE A 47 42.91 -45.42 -0.53
CA ILE A 47 43.53 -44.21 0.03
C ILE A 47 43.37 -43.05 -0.96
N SER A 48 43.75 -43.25 -2.23
CA SER A 48 43.67 -42.22 -3.27
C SER A 48 42.24 -41.72 -3.52
N ASN A 49 41.23 -42.58 -3.37
CA ASN A 49 39.82 -42.17 -3.45
C ASN A 49 39.37 -41.38 -2.20
N LEU A 50 39.71 -41.86 -1.00
CA LEU A 50 39.42 -41.15 0.24
C LEU A 50 40.07 -39.75 0.28
N GLU A 51 41.30 -39.60 -0.23
CA GLU A 51 41.98 -38.31 -0.35
C GLU A 51 41.23 -37.34 -1.28
N ARG A 52 40.68 -37.81 -2.41
CA ARG A 52 39.85 -37.02 -3.33
C ARG A 52 38.56 -36.57 -2.65
N GLU A 53 37.84 -37.48 -1.99
CA GLU A 53 36.60 -37.18 -1.26
C GLU A 53 36.85 -36.17 -0.14
N LEU A 54 37.90 -36.38 0.66
CA LEU A 54 38.30 -35.48 1.75
C LEU A 54 38.66 -34.07 1.22
N ALA A 55 39.28 -33.97 0.04
CA ALA A 55 39.53 -32.69 -0.61
C ALA A 55 38.24 -31.99 -1.07
N VAL A 56 37.27 -32.72 -1.61
CA VAL A 56 35.94 -32.20 -1.99
C VAL A 56 35.17 -31.74 -0.74
N TYR A 57 35.11 -32.54 0.32
CA TYR A 57 34.46 -32.18 1.58
C TYR A 57 35.10 -30.95 2.25
N LYS A 58 36.44 -30.84 2.24
CA LYS A 58 37.15 -29.64 2.73
C LYS A 58 36.75 -28.38 1.97
N ARG A 59 36.60 -28.47 0.65
CA ARG A 59 36.17 -27.34 -0.18
C ARG A 59 34.73 -26.94 0.15
N ALA A 60 33.79 -27.90 0.10
CA ALA A 60 32.39 -27.65 0.42
C ALA A 60 32.19 -27.07 1.83
N TYR A 61 32.98 -27.51 2.82
CA TYR A 61 32.94 -26.96 4.17
C TYR A 61 33.45 -25.51 4.24
N ALA A 62 34.52 -25.18 3.51
CA ALA A 62 35.03 -23.82 3.42
C ALA A 62 34.03 -22.88 2.73
N ASP A 63 33.46 -23.31 1.61
CA ASP A 63 32.44 -22.56 0.87
C ASP A 63 31.21 -22.29 1.78
N LEU A 64 30.70 -23.31 2.50
CA LEU A 64 29.60 -23.18 3.47
C LEU A 64 29.91 -22.24 4.65
N ASP A 65 31.15 -22.23 5.17
CA ASP A 65 31.48 -21.29 6.25
C ASP A 65 31.56 -19.84 5.73
N THR A 66 31.99 -19.61 4.48
CA THR A 66 31.92 -18.26 3.88
C THR A 66 30.48 -17.79 3.66
N GLU A 67 29.57 -18.64 3.17
CA GLU A 67 28.14 -18.31 3.04
C GLU A 67 27.53 -17.99 4.41
N LYS A 68 27.82 -18.81 5.42
CA LYS A 68 27.38 -18.60 6.81
C LYS A 68 27.91 -17.29 7.40
N GLN A 69 29.17 -16.92 7.14
CA GLN A 69 29.73 -15.63 7.57
C GLN A 69 29.03 -14.45 6.88
N GLU A 70 28.74 -14.56 5.57
CA GLU A 70 27.97 -13.53 4.86
C GLU A 70 26.53 -13.41 5.39
N LEU A 71 25.82 -14.53 5.58
CA LEU A 71 24.47 -14.52 6.16
C LEU A 71 24.44 -13.92 7.57
N GLN A 72 25.46 -14.17 8.40
CA GLN A 72 25.61 -13.52 9.70
C GLN A 72 25.82 -12.00 9.58
N ARG A 73 26.66 -11.55 8.63
CA ARG A 73 26.89 -10.12 8.37
C ARG A 73 25.63 -9.41 7.84
N LEU A 74 24.91 -10.03 6.91
CA LEU A 74 23.65 -9.52 6.37
C LEU A 74 22.56 -9.45 7.44
N LYS A 75 22.48 -10.46 8.31
CA LYS A 75 21.59 -10.45 9.47
C LYS A 75 21.90 -9.29 10.42
N GLN A 76 23.17 -9.10 10.81
CA GLN A 76 23.58 -8.02 11.71
C GLN A 76 23.28 -6.63 11.15
N GLU A 77 23.51 -6.41 9.85
CA GLU A 77 23.17 -5.14 9.19
C GLU A 77 21.64 -4.92 9.14
N ALA A 78 20.84 -5.96 8.90
CA ALA A 78 19.38 -5.87 8.93
C ALA A 78 18.82 -5.62 10.35
N GLU A 79 19.39 -6.26 11.38
CA GLU A 79 19.03 -6.02 12.80
C GLU A 79 19.36 -4.57 13.20
N LYS A 80 20.54 -4.07 12.82
CA LYS A 80 20.93 -2.68 13.04
C LYS A 80 20.00 -1.70 12.32
N GLN A 81 19.69 -1.92 11.03
CA GLN A 81 18.77 -1.05 10.28
C GLN A 81 17.37 -1.04 10.90
N LEU A 82 16.90 -2.17 11.42
CA LEU A 82 15.62 -2.26 12.15
C LEU A 82 15.65 -1.41 13.44
N ASP A 83 16.75 -1.42 14.18
CA ASP A 83 16.90 -0.63 15.41
C ASP A 83 17.10 0.88 15.13
N ASP A 84 17.84 1.24 14.08
CA ASP A 84 17.93 2.62 13.58
C ASP A 84 16.54 3.16 13.18
N LEU A 85 15.69 2.33 12.56
CA LEU A 85 14.30 2.68 12.23
C LEU A 85 13.41 2.80 13.48
N LYS A 86 13.55 1.92 14.48
CA LYS A 86 12.81 2.03 15.76
C LYS A 86 13.18 3.33 16.49
N ALA A 87 14.46 3.67 16.56
CA ALA A 87 14.92 4.91 17.19
C ALA A 87 14.34 6.15 16.48
N GLN A 88 14.32 6.14 15.14
CA GLN A 88 13.68 7.20 14.36
C GLN A 88 12.16 7.29 14.62
N LEU A 89 11.45 6.17 14.76
CA LEU A 89 10.02 6.15 15.10
C LEU A 89 9.73 6.62 16.54
N GLN A 90 10.61 6.34 17.50
CA GLN A 90 10.47 6.85 18.87
C GLN A 90 10.67 8.38 18.94
N VAL A 91 11.63 8.92 18.18
CA VAL A 91 11.90 10.38 18.13
C VAL A 91 10.84 11.12 17.30
N ASN A 92 10.52 10.63 16.11
CA ASN A 92 9.62 11.31 15.16
C ASN A 92 8.14 10.97 15.37
N GLY A 93 7.82 9.96 16.17
CA GLY A 93 6.47 9.44 16.36
C GLY A 93 5.91 8.70 15.14
N HIS A 94 4.76 8.07 15.35
CA HIS A 94 3.99 7.38 14.33
C HIS A 94 3.08 8.40 13.64
N ARG A 95 3.26 8.57 12.33
CA ARG A 95 2.50 9.53 11.53
C ARG A 95 1.10 9.02 11.21
N VAL A 96 0.08 9.78 11.63
CA VAL A 96 -1.33 9.57 11.34
C VAL A 96 -1.82 10.75 10.49
N VAL A 97 -2.45 10.46 9.35
CA VAL A 97 -3.02 11.48 8.45
C VAL A 97 -4.50 11.21 8.26
N THR A 98 -5.34 12.16 8.66
CA THR A 98 -6.79 12.12 8.48
C THR A 98 -7.18 13.05 7.35
N LEU A 99 -7.86 12.51 6.34
CA LEU A 99 -8.39 13.26 5.20
C LEU A 99 -9.91 13.30 5.31
N ILE A 100 -10.50 14.49 5.21
CA ILE A 100 -11.94 14.73 5.41
C ILE A 100 -12.48 15.56 4.24
N ASP A 101 -13.51 15.05 3.58
CA ASP A 101 -14.38 15.84 2.71
C ASP A 101 -15.34 16.63 3.61
N GLY A 102 -15.15 17.94 3.74
CA GLY A 102 -15.98 18.80 4.59
C GLY A 102 -17.36 19.14 4.00
N ASP A 103 -17.60 18.84 2.72
CA ASP A 103 -18.94 18.93 2.12
C ASP A 103 -19.75 17.64 2.39
N GLY A 104 -19.06 16.48 2.44
CA GLY A 104 -19.61 15.16 2.81
C GLY A 104 -19.47 14.77 4.29
N ALA A 105 -18.78 15.57 5.10
CA ALA A 105 -18.58 15.38 6.54
C ALA A 105 -18.75 16.71 7.29
N ILE A 106 -19.97 17.23 7.21
CA ILE A 106 -20.34 18.51 7.85
C ILE A 106 -20.29 18.34 9.37
N PHE A 107 -19.49 19.19 10.03
CA PHE A 107 -19.38 19.23 11.49
C PHE A 107 -20.73 19.58 12.15
N ASN A 108 -20.96 19.04 13.33
CA ASN A 108 -22.18 19.26 14.11
C ASN A 108 -22.37 20.77 14.42
N PRO A 109 -23.55 21.37 14.11
CA PRO A 109 -23.85 22.77 14.38
C PRO A 109 -23.52 23.24 15.79
N GLN A 110 -23.65 22.38 16.81
CA GLN A 110 -23.28 22.68 18.20
C GLN A 110 -21.81 23.15 18.38
N PHE A 111 -20.89 22.74 17.50
CA PHE A 111 -19.55 23.31 17.45
C PHE A 111 -19.49 24.57 16.58
N ILE A 112 -20.14 24.57 15.41
CA ILE A 112 -20.06 25.69 14.46
C ILE A 112 -20.66 26.97 15.06
N VAL A 113 -21.78 26.91 15.79
CA VAL A 113 -22.41 28.09 16.43
C VAL A 113 -21.55 28.72 17.54
N GLN A 114 -20.57 27.99 18.08
CA GLN A 114 -19.61 28.53 19.05
C GLN A 114 -18.42 29.25 18.38
N GLY A 115 -18.34 29.25 17.04
CA GLY A 115 -17.26 29.87 16.29
C GLY A 115 -15.90 29.32 16.69
N GLN A 116 -14.97 30.22 17.01
CA GLN A 116 -13.56 29.89 17.29
C GLN A 116 -13.40 28.91 18.47
N VAL A 117 -14.28 28.93 19.47
CA VAL A 117 -14.23 27.99 20.60
C VAL A 117 -14.58 26.59 20.14
N GLY A 118 -15.74 26.41 19.48
CA GLY A 118 -16.17 25.10 18.97
C GLY A 118 -15.25 24.54 17.88
N GLY A 119 -14.54 25.40 17.14
CA GLY A 119 -13.46 24.98 16.24
C GLY A 119 -12.31 24.26 16.98
N HIS A 120 -11.89 24.80 18.13
CA HIS A 120 -10.91 24.14 19.00
C HIS A 120 -11.48 22.88 19.66
N GLU A 121 -12.74 22.90 20.14
CA GLU A 121 -13.39 21.72 20.74
C GLU A 121 -13.50 20.55 19.76
N ALA A 122 -13.92 20.81 18.51
CA ALA A 122 -14.02 19.80 17.47
C ALA A 122 -12.63 19.22 17.10
N ALA A 123 -11.60 20.06 17.06
CA ALA A 123 -10.22 19.63 16.82
C ALA A 123 -9.65 18.80 17.99
N SER A 124 -9.91 19.18 19.24
CA SER A 124 -9.55 18.38 20.42
C SER A 124 -10.26 17.03 20.38
N LYS A 125 -11.60 17.02 20.26
CA LYS A 125 -12.42 15.80 20.24
C LYS A 125 -11.97 14.81 19.15
N LEU A 126 -11.58 15.31 17.97
CA LEU A 126 -10.99 14.49 16.91
C LEU A 126 -9.61 13.95 17.31
N THR A 127 -8.74 14.77 17.89
CA THR A 127 -7.41 14.38 18.40
C THR A 127 -7.52 13.30 19.48
N ASP A 128 -8.43 13.47 20.44
CA ASP A 128 -8.65 12.58 21.58
C ASP A 128 -9.10 11.19 21.11
N TYR A 129 -10.10 11.12 20.22
CA TYR A 129 -10.60 9.84 19.68
C TYR A 129 -9.58 9.13 18.78
N ILE A 130 -8.85 9.87 17.92
CA ILE A 130 -7.74 9.28 17.15
C ILE A 130 -6.67 8.72 18.09
N THR A 131 -6.24 9.50 19.10
CA THR A 131 -5.21 9.09 20.05
C THR A 131 -5.63 7.84 20.83
N GLN A 132 -6.86 7.83 21.37
CA GLN A 132 -7.41 6.68 22.10
C GLN A 132 -7.49 5.43 21.23
N TYR A 133 -7.98 5.56 19.99
CA TYR A 133 -8.09 4.44 19.05
C TYR A 133 -6.71 3.86 18.70
N PHE A 134 -5.74 4.72 18.39
CA PHE A 134 -4.39 4.29 18.03
C PHE A 134 -3.64 3.68 19.21
N GLN A 135 -3.78 4.25 20.42
CA GLN A 135 -3.22 3.66 21.64
C GLN A 135 -3.82 2.29 21.96
N THR A 136 -5.12 2.11 21.75
CA THR A 136 -5.83 0.85 22.02
C THR A 136 -5.48 -0.26 21.02
N ASN A 137 -5.39 0.07 19.73
CA ASN A 137 -5.22 -0.93 18.65
C ASN A 137 -3.76 -1.16 18.24
N PHE A 138 -2.87 -0.19 18.42
CA PHE A 138 -1.46 -0.24 17.98
C PHE A 138 -0.46 0.03 19.12
N GLY A 139 -0.93 0.23 20.36
CA GLY A 139 -0.12 0.36 21.56
C GLY A 139 0.26 1.80 21.93
N MET A 140 0.82 1.97 23.12
CA MET A 140 1.18 3.26 23.73
C MET A 140 2.43 3.89 23.09
N ASN A 141 2.28 4.37 21.86
CA ASN A 141 3.32 5.09 21.12
C ASN A 141 3.05 6.61 21.07
N ASN A 142 4.07 7.37 20.69
CA ASN A 142 3.91 8.78 20.30
C ASN A 142 3.24 8.84 18.92
N TYR A 143 2.02 9.39 18.82
CA TYR A 143 1.29 9.57 17.56
C TYR A 143 1.29 11.03 17.15
N GLN A 144 1.83 11.32 15.96
CA GLN A 144 1.77 12.66 15.36
C GLN A 144 0.60 12.69 14.37
N ILE A 145 -0.41 13.51 14.68
CA ILE A 145 -1.67 13.59 13.92
C ILE A 145 -1.65 14.83 13.01
N TRP A 146 -2.03 14.63 11.75
CA TRP A 146 -2.36 15.68 10.78
C TRP A 146 -3.81 15.51 10.34
N VAL A 147 -4.55 16.61 10.21
CA VAL A 147 -5.93 16.60 9.72
C VAL A 147 -6.09 17.61 8.59
N TYR A 148 -6.54 17.12 7.43
CA TYR A 148 -6.83 17.94 6.26
C TYR A 148 -8.32 17.84 5.95
N VAL A 149 -9.02 18.97 6.02
CA VAL A 149 -10.44 19.10 5.66
C VAL A 149 -10.55 19.95 4.40
N PHE A 150 -11.19 19.44 3.35
CA PHE A 150 -11.42 20.16 2.11
C PHE A 150 -12.91 20.38 1.90
N LEU A 151 -13.34 21.63 1.74
CA LEU A 151 -14.75 21.99 1.58
C LEU A 151 -14.95 23.09 0.55
N ASN A 152 -16.11 23.15 -0.10
CA ASN A 152 -16.59 24.32 -0.81
C ASN A 152 -17.25 25.25 0.22
N LYS A 153 -16.48 26.15 0.84
CA LYS A 153 -16.97 27.00 1.94
C LYS A 153 -18.24 27.75 1.57
N ARG A 154 -18.32 28.26 0.34
CA ARG A 154 -19.52 28.95 -0.17
C ARG A 154 -20.72 27.99 -0.30
N GLY A 155 -20.51 26.80 -0.85
CA GLY A 155 -21.53 25.75 -0.95
C GLY A 155 -22.07 25.33 0.42
N LEU A 156 -21.21 25.24 1.42
CA LEU A 156 -21.61 24.94 2.80
C LEU A 156 -22.41 26.08 3.44
N LEU A 157 -21.95 27.34 3.33
CA LEU A 157 -22.70 28.52 3.77
C LEU A 157 -24.09 28.58 3.14
N ASP A 158 -24.18 28.40 1.82
CA ASP A 158 -25.43 28.42 1.05
C ASP A 158 -26.29 27.17 1.29
N THR A 159 -25.76 26.12 1.94
CA THR A 159 -26.52 24.99 2.47
C THR A 159 -27.13 25.34 3.83
N PHE A 160 -26.35 25.84 4.79
CA PHE A 160 -26.89 26.32 6.08
C PHE A 160 -27.97 27.40 5.90
N GLY A 161 -27.81 28.29 4.92
CA GLY A 161 -28.82 29.30 4.59
C GLY A 161 -30.15 28.72 4.08
N ARG A 162 -30.13 27.55 3.43
CA ARG A 162 -31.34 26.84 2.95
C ARG A 162 -32.00 25.98 4.03
N THR A 163 -31.23 25.45 4.97
CA THR A 163 -31.74 24.63 6.08
C THR A 163 -32.18 25.43 7.31
N GLY A 164 -32.00 26.75 7.31
CA GLY A 164 -32.37 27.63 8.44
C GLY A 164 -31.29 27.76 9.52
N GLU A 165 -30.09 27.21 9.28
CA GLU A 165 -28.95 27.20 10.21
C GLU A 165 -28.21 28.56 10.21
N LEU A 166 -28.93 29.64 10.49
CA LEU A 166 -28.43 31.02 10.38
C LEU A 166 -27.28 31.33 11.35
N LEU A 167 -27.26 30.68 12.53
CA LEU A 167 -26.15 30.80 13.48
C LEU A 167 -24.90 30.07 12.97
N ALA A 168 -25.02 28.84 12.48
CA ALA A 168 -23.89 28.13 11.89
C ALA A 168 -23.36 28.85 10.63
N ARG A 169 -24.24 29.38 9.77
CA ARG A 169 -23.86 30.20 8.61
C ARG A 169 -23.07 31.46 9.00
N SER A 170 -23.43 32.13 10.09
CA SER A 170 -22.74 33.35 10.54
C SER A 170 -21.45 33.08 11.33
N LYS A 171 -21.29 31.87 11.89
CA LYS A 171 -20.12 31.48 12.71
C LYS A 171 -19.11 30.55 12.04
N LEU A 172 -19.40 30.01 10.85
CA LEU A 172 -18.51 29.10 10.11
C LEU A 172 -17.09 29.65 9.93
N ASP A 173 -16.93 30.95 9.65
CA ASP A 173 -15.62 31.59 9.51
C ASP A 173 -14.80 31.52 10.80
N GLU A 174 -15.41 31.88 11.93
CA GLU A 174 -14.77 31.78 13.25
C GLU A 174 -14.43 30.33 13.60
N PHE A 175 -15.32 29.38 13.27
CA PHE A 175 -15.09 27.94 13.46
C PHE A 175 -13.89 27.43 12.65
N ILE A 176 -13.77 27.82 11.37
CA ILE A 176 -12.60 27.51 10.52
C ILE A 176 -11.31 28.06 11.16
N TYR A 177 -11.32 29.30 11.66
CA TYR A 177 -10.16 29.89 12.34
C TYR A 177 -9.80 29.13 13.62
N GLY A 178 -10.78 28.72 14.42
CA GLY A 178 -10.56 27.92 15.62
C GLY A 178 -9.94 26.55 15.33
N PHE A 179 -10.52 25.82 14.36
CA PHE A 179 -10.02 24.50 13.97
C PHE A 179 -8.57 24.54 13.46
N ASN A 180 -8.23 25.55 12.66
CA ASN A 180 -6.88 25.75 12.12
C ASN A 180 -5.87 26.27 13.14
N GLN A 181 -6.31 26.81 14.29
CA GLN A 181 -5.45 27.30 15.37
C GLN A 181 -5.19 26.26 16.46
N ALA A 182 -6.05 25.25 16.58
CA ALA A 182 -5.92 24.20 17.59
C ALA A 182 -4.65 23.35 17.43
N SER A 183 -4.06 23.29 16.23
CA SER A 183 -2.79 22.60 15.96
C SER A 183 -2.20 23.06 14.62
N GLU A 184 -0.87 23.24 14.57
CA GLU A 184 -0.11 23.53 13.33
C GLU A 184 -0.30 22.50 12.20
N ARG A 185 -0.92 21.35 12.52
CA ARG A 185 -1.11 20.20 11.62
C ARG A 185 -2.57 20.03 11.19
N PHE A 186 -3.44 20.94 11.60
CA PHE A 186 -4.87 20.92 11.31
C PHE A 186 -5.17 22.02 10.27
N MET A 187 -5.71 21.63 9.13
CA MET A 187 -5.91 22.50 7.97
C MET A 187 -7.27 22.25 7.33
N MET A 188 -8.20 23.17 7.58
CA MET A 188 -9.48 23.32 6.88
C MET A 188 -9.32 24.33 5.74
N VAL A 189 -9.52 23.87 4.52
CA VAL A 189 -9.14 24.55 3.27
C VAL A 189 -10.35 24.68 2.35
N ASP A 190 -10.72 25.92 2.02
CA ASP A 190 -11.71 26.20 0.98
C ASP A 190 -11.13 25.84 -0.40
N VAL A 191 -11.76 24.88 -1.07
CA VAL A 191 -11.40 24.48 -2.45
C VAL A 191 -12.22 25.23 -3.51
N GLY A 192 -13.15 26.10 -3.09
CA GLY A 192 -14.02 26.86 -3.96
C GLY A 192 -15.12 26.02 -4.62
N SER A 193 -15.81 26.62 -5.60
CA SER A 193 -17.05 26.07 -6.17
C SER A 193 -16.85 25.09 -7.35
N ALA A 194 -15.66 24.52 -7.52
CA ALA A 194 -15.40 23.55 -8.58
C ALA A 194 -15.87 22.14 -8.14
N LYS A 195 -16.64 21.45 -9.00
CA LYS A 195 -17.09 20.08 -8.75
C LYS A 195 -15.88 19.15 -8.60
N GLU A 196 -15.95 18.21 -7.65
CA GLU A 196 -14.89 17.24 -7.32
C GLU A 196 -13.55 17.87 -6.86
N ALA A 197 -13.54 19.16 -6.49
CA ALA A 197 -12.30 19.81 -6.04
C ALA A 197 -11.80 19.29 -4.68
N ALA A 198 -12.71 18.93 -3.76
CA ALA A 198 -12.35 18.28 -2.50
C ALA A 198 -11.83 16.85 -2.74
N ASP A 199 -12.56 16.06 -3.54
CA ASP A 199 -12.15 14.71 -3.97
C ASP A 199 -10.75 14.71 -4.60
N ALA A 200 -10.46 15.66 -5.49
CA ALA A 200 -9.17 15.79 -6.14
C ALA A 200 -8.02 16.08 -5.16
N LYS A 201 -8.26 16.87 -4.11
CA LYS A 201 -7.26 17.13 -3.05
C LYS A 201 -7.05 15.90 -2.16
N ILE A 202 -8.14 15.23 -1.77
CA ILE A 202 -8.10 14.01 -0.96
C ILE A 202 -7.38 12.89 -1.71
N LYS A 203 -7.72 12.66 -2.99
CA LYS A 203 -7.06 11.69 -3.88
C LYS A 203 -5.56 11.97 -3.99
N ALA A 204 -5.16 13.20 -4.30
CA ALA A 204 -3.74 13.55 -4.46
C ALA A 204 -2.92 13.40 -3.17
N LEU A 205 -3.51 13.69 -2.00
CA LEU A 205 -2.85 13.44 -0.71
C LEU A 205 -2.79 11.95 -0.37
N LEU A 206 -3.86 11.18 -0.62
CA LEU A 206 -3.87 9.73 -0.44
C LEU A 206 -2.82 9.03 -1.31
N GLU A 207 -2.68 9.46 -2.57
CA GLU A 207 -1.62 9.01 -3.49
C GLU A 207 -0.21 9.38 -2.98
N SER A 208 -0.01 10.60 -2.49
CA SER A 208 1.28 11.07 -1.98
C SER A 208 1.72 10.34 -0.71
N GLU A 209 0.80 10.16 0.25
CA GLU A 209 1.09 9.54 1.56
C GLU A 209 1.27 8.03 1.47
N ILE A 210 0.56 7.35 0.57
CA ILE A 210 0.62 5.89 0.41
C ILE A 210 1.37 5.48 -0.88
N ARG A 211 2.01 6.44 -1.56
CA ARG A 211 2.84 6.26 -2.78
C ARG A 211 2.12 5.47 -3.89
N SER A 212 0.87 5.84 -4.17
CA SER A 212 0.04 5.24 -5.22
C SER A 212 -0.11 6.16 -6.43
N HIS A 213 -0.55 5.59 -7.56
CA HIS A 213 -0.76 6.29 -8.83
C HIS A 213 -2.10 5.88 -9.51
N ASP A 214 -3.02 5.27 -8.75
CA ASP A 214 -4.28 4.72 -9.28
C ASP A 214 -5.38 5.79 -9.43
N ASN A 215 -6.09 5.77 -10.56
CA ASN A 215 -6.87 6.93 -11.02
C ASN A 215 -8.17 7.27 -10.25
N GLY A 216 -8.45 6.63 -9.11
CA GLY A 216 -9.62 6.91 -8.27
C GLY A 216 -9.44 6.35 -6.86
N TYR A 217 -10.01 6.98 -5.84
CA TYR A 217 -9.66 6.63 -4.46
C TYR A 217 -10.07 5.20 -4.06
N VAL A 218 -11.22 4.69 -4.52
CA VAL A 218 -11.62 3.28 -4.25
C VAL A 218 -10.64 2.29 -4.89
N THR A 219 -10.15 2.58 -6.11
CA THR A 219 -9.12 1.75 -6.74
C THR A 219 -7.77 1.87 -6.02
N THR A 220 -7.38 3.07 -5.57
CA THR A 220 -6.20 3.29 -4.72
C THR A 220 -6.29 2.51 -3.41
N LEU A 221 -7.42 2.55 -2.71
CA LEU A 221 -7.63 1.76 -1.49
C LEU A 221 -7.56 0.25 -1.78
N ARG A 222 -8.22 -0.24 -2.84
CA ARG A 222 -8.14 -1.66 -3.25
C ARG A 222 -6.71 -2.09 -3.59
N SER A 223 -5.98 -1.28 -4.35
CA SER A 223 -4.57 -1.46 -4.70
C SER A 223 -3.69 -1.60 -3.45
N GLN A 224 -3.88 -0.72 -2.46
CA GLN A 224 -3.15 -0.74 -1.19
C GLN A 224 -3.57 -1.88 -0.24
N ILE A 225 -4.84 -2.31 -0.27
CA ILE A 225 -5.31 -3.52 0.42
C ILE A 225 -4.62 -4.76 -0.19
N THR A 226 -4.58 -4.88 -1.52
CA THR A 226 -3.88 -5.96 -2.22
C THR A 226 -2.36 -5.95 -1.99
N ALA A 227 -1.75 -4.77 -1.83
CA ALA A 227 -0.35 -4.62 -1.43
C ALA A 227 -0.07 -4.96 0.05
N GLY A 228 -1.08 -5.40 0.81
CA GLY A 228 -0.95 -5.81 2.22
C GLY A 228 -1.07 -4.67 3.24
N PHE A 229 -1.34 -3.45 2.81
CA PHE A 229 -1.40 -2.27 3.69
C PHE A 229 -2.80 -1.98 4.29
N ARG A 230 -3.77 -2.90 4.18
CA ARG A 230 -5.11 -2.78 4.78
C ARG A 230 -5.07 -2.34 6.25
N GLY A 231 -4.15 -2.88 7.05
CA GLY A 231 -4.00 -2.53 8.48
C GLY A 231 -3.50 -1.11 8.77
N LYS A 232 -3.19 -0.30 7.73
CA LYS A 232 -2.86 1.13 7.84
C LYS A 232 -4.02 2.04 7.38
N LEU A 233 -5.09 1.47 6.85
CA LEU A 233 -6.26 2.18 6.34
C LEU A 233 -7.38 2.09 7.38
N ILE A 234 -7.87 3.23 7.86
CA ILE A 234 -8.94 3.33 8.85
C ILE A 234 -10.00 4.29 8.30
N LEU A 235 -11.26 3.90 8.35
CA LEU A 235 -12.39 4.70 7.90
C LEU A 235 -12.93 5.56 9.04
N LEU A 236 -13.01 6.88 8.82
CA LEU A 236 -13.72 7.83 9.67
C LEU A 236 -15.11 8.11 9.04
N PRO A 237 -16.21 7.53 9.55
CA PRO A 237 -17.54 7.73 8.99
C PRO A 237 -18.13 9.07 9.44
N SER A 238 -18.73 9.80 8.50
CA SER A 238 -19.47 11.05 8.77
C SER A 238 -20.97 10.84 8.99
N TYR A 239 -21.55 9.85 8.32
CA TYR A 239 -22.97 9.48 8.38
C TYR A 239 -23.15 8.04 8.89
N ALA A 240 -24.38 7.70 9.28
CA ALA A 240 -24.73 6.34 9.68
C ALA A 240 -24.63 5.31 8.52
N GLU A 241 -24.83 5.75 7.27
CA GLU A 241 -24.68 4.91 6.07
C GLU A 241 -23.32 5.14 5.40
N ILE A 242 -22.55 4.06 5.26
CA ILE A 242 -21.29 4.04 4.51
C ILE A 242 -21.60 3.64 3.06
N ALA A 243 -21.07 4.37 2.08
CA ALA A 243 -21.28 4.08 0.66
C ALA A 243 -20.79 2.67 0.29
N ALA A 244 -21.59 1.91 -0.47
CA ALA A 244 -21.40 0.47 -0.70
C ALA A 244 -19.99 0.07 -1.19
N GLY A 245 -19.41 0.83 -2.13
CA GLY A 245 -18.06 0.58 -2.63
C GLY A 245 -16.93 0.74 -1.61
N ILE A 246 -17.22 1.34 -0.43
CA ILE A 246 -16.33 1.46 0.73
C ILE A 246 -16.57 0.34 1.73
N SER A 247 -17.83 -0.03 2.01
CA SER A 247 -18.11 -1.15 2.93
C SER A 247 -17.66 -2.50 2.37
N GLU A 248 -17.66 -2.65 1.04
CA GLU A 248 -16.98 -3.74 0.30
C GLU A 248 -15.47 -3.88 0.61
N LEU A 249 -14.82 -2.85 1.16
CA LEU A 249 -13.37 -2.86 1.46
C LEU A 249 -13.03 -3.44 2.83
N ASP A 250 -14.04 -3.68 3.69
CA ASP A 250 -13.87 -4.18 5.07
C ASP A 250 -12.77 -3.39 5.83
N LEU A 251 -12.85 -2.07 5.86
CA LEU A 251 -11.86 -1.24 6.56
C LEU A 251 -12.20 -1.10 8.05
N PRO A 252 -11.20 -1.19 8.96
CA PRO A 252 -11.37 -0.81 10.37
C PRO A 252 -12.00 0.58 10.51
N VAL A 253 -12.99 0.71 11.39
CA VAL A 253 -13.78 1.95 11.55
C VAL A 253 -13.38 2.67 12.84
N LEU A 254 -13.17 3.99 12.75
CA LEU A 254 -13.01 4.90 13.87
C LEU A 254 -14.15 5.92 13.83
N ALA A 255 -15.21 5.67 14.61
CA ALA A 255 -16.30 6.63 14.77
C ALA A 255 -15.98 7.66 15.86
N VAL A 256 -16.34 8.93 15.63
CA VAL A 256 -16.28 10.00 16.64
C VAL A 256 -17.71 10.50 16.88
N PRO A 257 -18.41 10.06 17.95
CA PRO A 257 -19.80 10.42 18.21
C PRO A 257 -20.02 11.93 18.23
N ASP A 258 -21.13 12.38 17.64
CA ASP A 258 -21.58 13.79 17.58
C ASP A 258 -20.58 14.80 16.98
N LEU A 259 -19.49 14.37 16.33
CA LEU A 259 -18.54 15.29 15.66
C LEU A 259 -19.13 15.84 14.36
N PHE A 260 -19.81 14.98 13.59
CA PHE A 260 -20.48 15.29 12.34
C PHE A 260 -22.00 15.20 12.49
N ILE A 261 -22.74 15.75 11.52
CA ILE A 261 -24.21 15.59 11.45
C ILE A 261 -24.53 14.17 10.93
N SER A 262 -25.16 13.33 11.76
CA SER A 262 -25.47 11.93 11.42
C SER A 262 -26.43 11.75 10.22
N GLU A 263 -27.25 12.76 9.95
CA GLU A 263 -28.18 12.82 8.81
C GLU A 263 -27.75 13.89 7.80
N LYS A 264 -27.94 13.62 6.51
CA LYS A 264 -27.55 14.55 5.45
C LYS A 264 -28.49 15.76 5.38
N LEU A 265 -27.96 16.97 5.56
CA LEU A 265 -28.70 18.23 5.41
C LEU A 265 -29.50 18.25 4.10
N GLY A 266 -30.83 18.30 4.23
CA GLY A 266 -31.75 17.91 3.17
C GLY A 266 -31.73 18.84 1.95
N THR A 267 -31.73 18.24 0.75
CA THR A 267 -32.04 18.95 -0.50
C THR A 267 -33.54 19.21 -0.62
N THR A 268 -34.07 20.11 0.22
CA THR A 268 -35.48 20.53 0.18
C THR A 268 -35.73 21.43 -1.02
N ASN A 269 -36.59 20.97 -1.95
CA ASN A 269 -37.07 21.80 -3.05
C ASN A 269 -38.03 22.89 -2.50
N PRO A 270 -37.75 24.20 -2.67
CA PRO A 270 -38.56 25.27 -2.05
C PRO A 270 -39.99 25.47 -2.59
N LEU A 271 -40.53 24.55 -3.40
CA LEU A 271 -41.81 24.70 -4.09
C LEU A 271 -42.91 23.68 -3.69
N ALA A 272 -42.65 22.77 -2.74
CA ALA A 272 -43.63 21.74 -2.37
C ALA A 272 -44.73 22.24 -1.38
N ASN A 273 -44.42 23.19 -0.50
CA ASN A 273 -45.27 23.57 0.63
C ASN A 273 -46.02 24.89 0.39
N LEU A 274 -46.87 24.94 -0.64
CA LEU A 274 -47.77 26.08 -0.88
C LEU A 274 -49.12 25.63 -1.46
N SER A 275 -49.77 24.68 -0.79
CA SER A 275 -51.18 24.31 -0.97
C SER A 275 -51.72 23.58 0.26
N VAL A 276 -53.04 23.69 0.51
CA VAL A 276 -53.78 23.11 1.66
C VAL A 276 -53.42 23.78 3.01
N ALA A 277 -54.32 24.47 3.71
CA ALA A 277 -55.72 24.80 3.41
C ALA A 277 -56.18 26.13 4.04
N THR A 278 -57.17 26.77 3.41
CA THR A 278 -58.09 27.68 4.10
C THR A 278 -59.49 27.50 3.51
N THR A 279 -60.29 26.61 4.10
CA THR A 279 -61.68 26.40 3.69
C THR A 279 -62.60 27.42 4.35
N ALA A 280 -62.88 28.51 3.64
CA ALA A 280 -63.96 29.43 3.97
C ALA A 280 -64.92 29.50 2.77
N LYS A 281 -66.21 29.26 3.01
CA LYS A 281 -67.28 29.62 2.07
C LYS A 281 -67.61 31.08 2.29
N GLU A 282 -67.80 31.86 1.22
CA GLU A 282 -69.00 32.70 1.09
C GLU A 282 -69.24 33.13 -0.36
N HIS A 283 -70.31 33.91 -0.60
CA HIS A 283 -71.06 33.86 -1.85
C HIS A 283 -71.57 35.25 -2.25
N GLY A 284 -71.18 35.74 -3.43
CA GLY A 284 -71.97 36.74 -4.18
C GLY A 284 -71.27 38.04 -4.64
N THR A 285 -71.65 38.44 -5.86
CA THR A 285 -71.75 39.84 -6.37
C THR A 285 -70.52 40.75 -6.53
N LEU A 286 -70.11 40.86 -7.79
CA LEU A 286 -69.69 42.11 -8.47
C LEU A 286 -70.86 43.15 -8.48
N PRO A 287 -70.62 44.48 -8.63
CA PRO A 287 -70.13 45.08 -9.88
C PRO A 287 -69.16 46.29 -9.77
N SER A 288 -68.76 46.76 -10.95
CA SER A 288 -67.77 47.80 -11.26
C SER A 288 -68.25 49.25 -11.08
N ASN A 289 -67.31 50.19 -10.88
CA ASN A 289 -66.97 51.21 -11.90
C ASN A 289 -65.86 52.21 -11.47
N GLU A 290 -64.98 52.52 -12.42
CA GLU A 290 -64.29 53.82 -12.57
C GLU A 290 -65.08 54.68 -13.60
N PRO A 291 -64.69 55.92 -13.98
CA PRO A 291 -63.53 56.75 -13.59
C PRO A 291 -63.90 58.19 -13.18
N ILE A 292 -62.88 59.05 -12.95
CA ILE A 292 -62.66 60.39 -13.60
C ILE A 292 -61.72 61.26 -12.76
N THR A 293 -60.70 61.84 -13.41
CA THR A 293 -59.87 62.96 -12.91
C THR A 293 -60.18 64.24 -13.72
N PRO A 294 -59.83 65.46 -13.25
CA PRO A 294 -58.56 66.03 -13.76
C PRO A 294 -57.86 67.11 -12.90
N SER A 295 -56.61 67.41 -13.27
CA SER A 295 -55.92 68.73 -13.16
C SER A 295 -55.42 69.26 -11.79
N ARG A 296 -54.31 70.04 -11.70
CA ARG A 296 -53.24 70.35 -12.69
C ARG A 296 -52.05 71.14 -12.06
N ALA A 297 -50.82 70.68 -12.34
CA ALA A 297 -49.52 71.41 -12.31
C ALA A 297 -49.09 72.05 -10.96
N TYR A 298 -47.83 72.42 -10.71
CA TYR A 298 -46.57 72.41 -11.49
C TYR A 298 -45.48 71.69 -10.64
N GLY A 299 -44.38 71.10 -11.14
CA GLY A 299 -43.76 71.11 -12.46
C GLY A 299 -42.36 71.73 -12.41
N HIS A 300 -41.29 70.94 -12.64
CA HIS A 300 -39.92 71.37 -13.01
C HIS A 300 -39.10 70.17 -13.57
N GLN A 301 -38.29 70.43 -14.60
CA GLN A 301 -37.37 69.51 -15.33
C GLN A 301 -36.34 70.39 -16.08
N PRO A 302 -35.31 69.87 -16.79
CA PRO A 302 -34.85 68.47 -16.94
C PRO A 302 -33.58 68.27 -16.06
N ARG A 303 -32.41 67.69 -16.39
CA ARG A 303 -31.80 67.03 -17.57
C ARG A 303 -30.62 66.16 -17.06
N GLY A 304 -30.20 65.05 -17.69
CA GLY A 304 -30.62 64.43 -18.95
C GLY A 304 -30.21 62.95 -19.05
N SER A 305 -30.40 62.36 -20.23
CA SER A 305 -30.42 60.92 -20.47
C SER A 305 -29.12 60.31 -21.02
N TYR A 306 -28.85 59.11 -20.51
CA TYR A 306 -28.22 57.93 -21.14
C TYR A 306 -28.03 57.93 -22.67
N GLU A 307 -26.89 57.38 -23.10
CA GLU A 307 -26.78 56.55 -24.31
C GLU A 307 -26.32 55.14 -23.91
N ALA A 308 -26.65 54.15 -24.73
CA ALA A 308 -26.24 52.76 -24.58
C ALA A 308 -25.69 52.24 -25.91
N SER A 309 -24.77 51.29 -25.86
CA SER A 309 -24.28 50.59 -27.06
C SER A 309 -24.02 49.12 -26.75
N SER A 310 -24.87 48.26 -27.33
CA SER A 310 -24.73 46.81 -27.31
C SER A 310 -23.67 46.36 -28.31
N PHE A 311 -22.97 45.27 -28.02
CA PHE A 311 -22.22 44.50 -29.02
C PHE A 311 -22.52 43.01 -28.85
N THR A 312 -23.00 42.38 -29.93
CA THR A 312 -23.36 40.96 -29.99
C THR A 312 -23.08 40.42 -31.40
N LEU A 313 -22.09 39.53 -31.53
CA LEU A 313 -21.75 38.64 -32.66
C LEU A 313 -20.40 37.98 -32.28
N ALA A 314 -20.11 36.70 -32.50
CA ALA A 314 -20.88 35.55 -32.98
C ALA A 314 -20.59 34.38 -32.00
N GLU A 315 -21.42 33.35 -31.79
CA GLU A 315 -22.10 32.46 -32.73
C GLU A 315 -21.14 31.62 -33.60
N LEU A 316 -20.75 30.47 -33.05
CA LEU A 316 -20.30 29.29 -33.80
C LEU A 316 -20.98 28.08 -33.17
N GLU A 317 -21.94 27.49 -33.89
CA GLU A 317 -22.40 26.13 -33.61
C GLU A 317 -21.41 25.12 -34.21
N GLU A 318 -21.10 24.05 -33.47
CA GLU A 318 -20.82 22.76 -34.08
C GLU A 318 -21.71 21.69 -33.45
N THR A 319 -22.61 21.14 -34.27
CA THR A 319 -23.54 20.08 -33.87
C THR A 319 -23.02 18.73 -34.32
N SER A 320 -22.88 17.75 -33.41
CA SER A 320 -22.99 16.32 -33.77
C SER A 320 -23.18 15.37 -32.59
N THR A 321 -24.38 14.79 -32.56
CA THR A 321 -24.68 13.36 -32.31
C THR A 321 -23.94 12.57 -31.23
N LYS A 322 -24.71 12.08 -30.24
CA LYS A 322 -24.49 10.74 -29.65
C LYS A 322 -24.55 9.64 -30.72
N PRO A 323 -23.82 8.54 -30.54
CA PRO A 323 -24.38 7.20 -30.74
C PRO A 323 -24.52 6.43 -29.41
N GLN A 324 -25.29 5.34 -29.43
CA GLN A 324 -25.48 4.42 -28.29
C GLN A 324 -25.53 2.98 -28.82
N LEU A 325 -25.05 2.02 -28.01
CA LEU A 325 -25.06 0.56 -28.21
C LEU A 325 -24.17 -0.03 -29.33
N ALA A 326 -23.08 -0.68 -28.90
CA ALA A 326 -22.63 -1.98 -29.43
C ALA A 326 -21.91 -2.73 -28.29
N ALA A 327 -21.82 -4.06 -28.36
CA ALA A 327 -21.29 -4.90 -27.27
C ALA A 327 -20.05 -5.71 -27.68
N GLY A 328 -19.20 -6.03 -26.69
CA GLY A 328 -18.09 -6.97 -26.80
C GLY A 328 -16.73 -6.35 -27.12
N VAL A 329 -15.75 -6.50 -26.23
CA VAL A 329 -14.73 -7.58 -26.29
C VAL A 329 -14.21 -7.80 -24.86
N THR A 330 -14.27 -9.03 -24.35
CA THR A 330 -13.58 -9.43 -23.12
C THR A 330 -12.14 -9.84 -23.44
N SER A 331 -11.15 -9.03 -23.07
CA SER A 331 -9.73 -9.40 -23.20
C SER A 331 -9.23 -10.07 -21.92
N THR A 332 -9.29 -11.41 -21.91
CA THR A 332 -8.88 -12.23 -20.76
C THR A 332 -7.37 -12.45 -20.77
N TYR A 333 -6.63 -11.78 -19.88
CA TYR A 333 -5.24 -12.14 -19.57
C TYR A 333 -5.18 -13.05 -18.34
N SER A 334 -5.24 -14.36 -18.58
CA SER A 334 -5.05 -15.40 -17.58
C SER A 334 -3.94 -16.36 -18.01
N SER A 335 -2.69 -16.06 -17.61
CA SER A 335 -1.53 -16.91 -17.93
C SER A 335 -0.58 -17.10 -16.75
N ILE A 336 -0.75 -18.25 -16.08
CA ILE A 336 0.33 -19.08 -15.53
C ILE A 336 1.24 -18.43 -14.46
N LEU A 337 0.92 -18.69 -13.19
CA LEU A 337 1.80 -19.50 -12.34
C LEU A 337 0.97 -20.57 -11.62
N ARG A 338 1.22 -21.85 -11.91
CA ARG A 338 0.68 -23.00 -11.17
C ARG A 338 1.79 -23.58 -10.29
N THR A 339 1.81 -23.27 -9.00
CA THR A 339 2.67 -23.93 -8.01
C THR A 339 1.87 -24.98 -7.24
N SER A 340 1.75 -26.18 -7.83
CA SER A 340 1.06 -27.31 -7.21
C SER A 340 1.82 -27.86 -6.01
N THR A 341 1.17 -27.93 -4.85
CA THR A 341 1.71 -28.55 -3.63
C THR A 341 1.75 -30.07 -3.73
N ARG A 342 2.93 -30.70 -3.55
CA ARG A 342 3.04 -32.03 -2.90
C ARG A 342 4.49 -32.47 -2.55
N ARG A 343 4.62 -32.93 -1.30
CA ARG A 343 5.37 -34.11 -0.80
C ARG A 343 6.71 -34.51 -1.46
N ALA A 344 7.76 -34.60 -0.63
CA ALA A 344 8.87 -35.55 -0.83
C ALA A 344 8.36 -37.01 -0.88
N PRO A 345 9.06 -37.90 -1.61
CA PRO A 345 9.94 -38.87 -0.94
C PRO A 345 11.29 -39.05 -1.70
N PRO A 346 11.96 -40.21 -1.68
CA PRO A 346 13.15 -40.47 -0.86
C PRO A 346 14.48 -40.46 -1.65
N THR A 347 15.59 -40.62 -0.91
CA THR A 347 16.94 -40.84 -1.45
C THR A 347 17.11 -42.20 -2.14
N PRO A 348 17.74 -42.26 -3.33
CA PRO A 348 18.42 -43.43 -3.86
C PRO A 348 19.95 -43.31 -3.75
N GLU A 349 20.67 -44.37 -4.14
CA GLU A 349 22.08 -44.61 -3.85
C GLU A 349 23.06 -44.18 -4.97
N LEU A 350 24.36 -44.31 -4.70
CA LEU A 350 25.47 -44.05 -5.63
C LEU A 350 25.65 -45.20 -6.62
N GLU A 351 25.73 -44.91 -7.92
CA GLU A 351 26.53 -45.67 -8.88
C GLU A 351 27.28 -44.72 -9.82
N SER A 352 28.41 -45.19 -10.37
CA SER A 352 29.33 -44.40 -11.19
C SER A 352 29.20 -44.70 -12.69
N GLY A 353 29.11 -43.64 -13.49
CA GLY A 353 29.17 -43.70 -14.96
C GLY A 353 30.01 -42.52 -15.47
N GLY A 354 30.88 -42.75 -16.45
CA GLY A 354 32.00 -41.84 -16.71
C GLY A 354 32.09 -41.21 -18.11
N SER A 355 32.80 -40.07 -18.11
CA SER A 355 33.70 -39.60 -19.17
C SER A 355 33.15 -38.89 -20.42
N THR A 356 34.05 -38.10 -21.04
CA THR A 356 33.98 -37.43 -22.36
C THR A 356 32.89 -36.34 -22.52
N SER A 357 33.22 -35.04 -22.46
CA SER A 357 33.83 -34.19 -23.51
C SER A 357 32.82 -33.73 -24.58
N SER A 358 32.81 -32.49 -25.05
CA SER A 358 33.64 -31.30 -24.78
C SER A 358 32.80 -30.03 -24.98
N ASP A 359 33.32 -28.86 -24.61
CA ASP A 359 33.69 -27.81 -25.60
C ASP A 359 34.23 -26.57 -24.87
N ALA A 360 35.02 -25.77 -25.57
CA ALA A 360 35.52 -24.48 -25.10
C ALA A 360 34.77 -23.37 -25.84
N ASP A 361 34.62 -22.20 -25.22
CA ASP A 361 34.43 -20.98 -26.00
C ASP A 361 35.05 -19.76 -25.32
N GLU A 362 35.23 -18.70 -26.11
CA GLU A 362 36.33 -17.73 -25.92
C GLU A 362 35.97 -16.47 -25.09
N ILE A 363 37.00 -15.80 -24.57
CA ILE A 363 36.88 -14.56 -23.80
C ILE A 363 36.60 -13.38 -24.75
N THR A 364 35.52 -12.64 -24.52
CA THR A 364 35.37 -11.27 -25.06
C THR A 364 35.04 -10.27 -23.95
N THR A 365 35.96 -9.33 -23.74
CA THR A 365 35.83 -8.18 -22.83
C THR A 365 35.70 -6.89 -23.63
N ASP A 366 34.67 -6.07 -23.38
CA ASP A 366 34.80 -4.60 -23.32
C ASP A 366 33.53 -3.94 -22.68
N PRO A 367 33.44 -2.61 -22.41
CA PRO A 367 33.11 -2.20 -21.04
C PRO A 367 32.04 -1.08 -20.91
N ARG A 368 31.80 -0.68 -19.65
CA ARG A 368 31.23 0.62 -19.22
C ARG A 368 29.90 1.10 -19.84
N VAL A 369 28.87 1.12 -18.99
CA VAL A 369 28.14 2.38 -18.71
C VAL A 369 27.94 2.51 -17.20
N SER A 370 28.27 3.68 -16.63
CA SER A 370 27.96 4.01 -15.24
C SER A 370 26.92 5.14 -15.18
N PRO A 371 25.82 5.00 -14.41
CA PRO A 371 24.95 6.13 -14.07
C PRO A 371 25.74 7.19 -13.29
N LYS A 372 25.42 8.47 -13.53
CA LYS A 372 26.19 9.61 -13.01
C LYS A 372 25.80 9.94 -11.57
N LEU A 373 26.78 10.05 -10.68
CA LEU A 373 26.60 10.66 -9.36
C LEU A 373 26.23 12.15 -9.52
N PHE A 374 25.23 12.61 -8.77
CA PHE A 374 24.92 14.04 -8.66
C PHE A 374 25.98 14.76 -7.81
N ASN A 375 26.28 16.02 -8.16
CA ASN A 375 27.32 16.81 -7.52
C ASN A 375 26.97 17.23 -6.08
N ALA A 376 27.42 16.43 -5.10
CA ALA A 376 27.47 16.87 -3.71
C ALA A 376 28.51 18.00 -3.53
N ARG A 377 28.05 19.20 -3.16
CA ARG A 377 28.93 20.36 -2.90
C ARG A 377 29.83 20.06 -1.70
N ARG A 378 31.16 20.06 -1.89
CA ARG A 378 32.13 19.95 -0.80
C ARG A 378 31.97 21.11 0.19
N PHE A 379 31.58 20.83 1.43
CA PHE A 379 31.67 21.79 2.52
C PHE A 379 33.14 22.10 2.83
N ASN A 380 33.50 23.37 2.94
CA ASN A 380 34.85 23.81 3.30
C ASN A 380 34.83 24.42 4.72
N PRO A 381 35.36 23.73 5.75
CA PRO A 381 35.17 24.09 7.17
C PRO A 381 36.05 25.26 7.67
N LYS A 382 36.42 26.19 6.78
CA LYS A 382 37.29 27.34 7.10
C LYS A 382 36.74 28.71 6.65
N LEU A 383 35.42 28.84 6.56
CA LEU A 383 34.72 30.11 6.29
C LEU A 383 34.05 30.63 7.58
N PRO A 384 34.35 31.86 8.04
CA PRO A 384 33.74 32.44 9.24
C PRO A 384 32.27 32.83 8.99
N LEU A 385 31.48 32.86 10.07
CA LEU A 385 30.00 32.97 10.03
C LEU A 385 29.42 34.37 9.73
N SER A 386 30.23 35.38 9.42
CA SER A 386 29.73 36.71 9.03
C SER A 386 29.42 36.77 7.52
N LYS A 387 28.22 37.29 7.18
CA LYS A 387 27.61 37.35 5.84
C LYS A 387 26.99 36.04 5.33
N ARG A 388 25.85 35.68 5.93
CA ARG A 388 24.71 35.08 5.21
C ARG A 388 23.44 35.86 5.54
N THR A 389 22.97 36.61 4.56
CA THR A 389 21.67 37.27 4.44
C THR A 389 21.10 36.83 3.11
#